data_AF-A0A2D1ST67-F1
#
_entry.id   AF-A0A2D1ST67-F1
#
_cell.length_a   1.000
_cell.length_b   1.000
_cell.length_c   1.000
_cell.angle_alpha   90.00
_cell.angle_beta   90.00
_cell.angle_gamma   90.00
#
_symmetry.space_group_name_H-M   'P 1'
#
loop_
_entity.id
_entity.type
_entity.pdbx_description
1 polymer ?
#
loop_
_entity_poly.entity_id
_entity_poly.type
_entity_poly.pdbx_seq_one_letter_code
_entity_poly.pdbx_strand_id
1 'polypeptide(L)'
;MLKIKKIEFIKVHYDESLTQNFFSVANITFSNYKPISGALLYWQKNTSDAPFTKDGDYKFFYDMAKVQFFASVKFPKDVKLTRDQRQELAYILLEERGAIGSYSFVTNRSKKTFPIQQAFQNIKFPEHFNLQDFNSIEQLKQFQNQDEALFVNLAQYDRAFIHAYMHWCQNAVTEHHSKLQNYFSYLPFSYICYANPFLSEQFLIDFIEQVDFDALQYNIPVLARLTASFKAHLVKTLQMQQKTINEEFKDQLEEFIESIVYLSSHDIIYLPEVDEFPEIELLFFEYDCGTNKWPGGEHLVEGIPSLYCQQYDRYGDKKLTNSEMDKKIEHYNALQLQLFSASANLHWLSRYQNQLDWHAICQYNENLTEAFLTAHLDNVEFQSLGLNIYCILDESFLSKHMDKFNHQQPVPLIICHLTESFYLKHKNQIKVDLDTLYKYMDCIDYEEFERLETYF
;
A
#
# COMPACT_ATOMS: atom_id res chain seq x y z
N MET A 1 -15.40 -31.40 -25.72
CA MET A 1 -15.19 -30.33 -24.72
C MET A 1 -15.70 -30.80 -23.37
N LEU A 2 -14.88 -30.68 -22.31
CA LEU A 2 -15.30 -31.00 -20.94
C LEU A 2 -16.30 -29.93 -20.47
N LYS A 3 -17.37 -30.33 -19.78
CA LYS A 3 -18.37 -29.39 -19.24
C LYS A 3 -18.24 -29.35 -17.72
N ILE A 4 -17.48 -28.39 -17.22
CA ILE A 4 -17.21 -28.19 -15.79
C ILE A 4 -18.51 -27.71 -15.11
N LYS A 5 -18.85 -28.33 -13.98
CA LYS A 5 -20.00 -27.96 -13.13
C LYS A 5 -19.56 -27.14 -11.92
N LYS A 6 -18.41 -27.49 -11.34
CA LYS A 6 -17.86 -26.83 -10.14
C LYS A 6 -16.36 -27.09 -10.06
N ILE A 7 -15.61 -26.08 -9.65
CA ILE A 7 -14.21 -26.20 -9.22
C ILE A 7 -14.15 -25.80 -7.75
N GLU A 8 -13.56 -26.65 -6.92
CA GLU A 8 -13.31 -26.37 -5.51
C GLU A 8 -11.81 -26.34 -5.30
N PHE A 9 -11.33 -25.23 -4.75
CA PHE A 9 -9.92 -25.06 -4.50
C PHE A 9 -9.59 -25.19 -3.01
N ILE A 10 -8.55 -25.98 -2.72
CA ILE A 10 -8.01 -26.18 -1.38
C ILE A 10 -6.66 -25.45 -1.31
N LYS A 11 -6.55 -24.47 -0.41
CA LYS A 11 -5.31 -23.72 -0.16
C LYS A 11 -4.31 -24.65 0.53
N VAL A 12 -3.10 -24.77 -0.02
CA VAL A 12 -2.01 -25.53 0.60
C VAL A 12 -1.00 -24.56 1.19
N HIS A 13 -0.56 -24.82 2.42
CA HIS A 13 0.55 -24.09 3.04
C HIS A 13 1.85 -24.44 2.33
N TYR A 14 2.61 -23.40 1.96
CA TYR A 14 3.93 -23.54 1.33
C TYR A 14 4.90 -24.29 2.26
N ASP A 15 5.60 -25.28 1.70
CA ASP A 15 6.73 -25.96 2.34
C ASP A 15 7.98 -25.67 1.50
N GLU A 16 8.91 -24.88 2.05
CA GLU A 16 10.15 -24.46 1.38
C GLU A 16 11.11 -25.63 1.08
N SER A 17 10.83 -26.84 1.58
CA SER A 17 11.68 -28.02 1.39
C SER A 17 11.45 -28.79 0.07
N LEU A 18 10.39 -28.46 -0.68
CA LEU A 18 10.02 -29.17 -1.91
C LEU A 18 10.62 -28.51 -3.17
N THR A 19 11.15 -29.34 -4.07
CA THR A 19 11.67 -28.92 -5.39
C THR A 19 10.61 -28.45 -6.37
N GLN A 20 9.32 -28.65 -6.05
CA GLN A 20 8.14 -28.16 -6.75
C GLN A 20 7.30 -27.36 -5.77
N ASN A 21 7.05 -26.09 -6.09
CA ASN A 21 6.26 -25.20 -5.24
C ASN A 21 4.79 -25.32 -5.61
N PHE A 22 4.08 -26.20 -4.91
CA PHE A 22 2.63 -26.36 -5.03
C PHE A 22 1.94 -25.20 -4.31
N PHE A 23 1.03 -24.51 -5.01
CA PHE A 23 0.34 -23.35 -4.45
C PHE A 23 -1.16 -23.57 -4.29
N SER A 24 -1.74 -24.55 -4.98
CA SER A 24 -3.17 -24.84 -4.89
C SER A 24 -3.48 -26.27 -5.29
N VAL A 25 -4.55 -26.83 -4.72
CA VAL A 25 -5.14 -28.11 -5.13
C VAL A 25 -6.56 -27.86 -5.61
N ALA A 26 -6.93 -28.45 -6.74
CA ALA A 26 -8.26 -28.32 -7.32
C ALA A 26 -9.00 -29.67 -7.34
N ASN A 27 -10.25 -29.63 -6.88
CA ASN A 27 -11.24 -30.68 -7.07
C ASN A 27 -12.26 -30.20 -8.10
N ILE A 28 -12.47 -30.98 -9.16
CA ILE A 28 -13.21 -30.57 -10.34
C ILE A 28 -14.35 -31.54 -10.55
N THR A 29 -15.57 -31.01 -10.56
CA THR A 29 -16.79 -31.77 -10.88
C THR A 29 -17.22 -31.44 -12.30
N PHE A 30 -17.43 -32.46 -13.13
CA PHE A 30 -17.91 -32.31 -14.51
C PHE A 30 -19.35 -32.82 -14.63
N SER A 31 -20.06 -32.34 -15.65
CA SER A 31 -21.39 -32.86 -16.03
C SER A 31 -21.30 -34.03 -17.03
N ASN A 32 -20.18 -34.17 -17.74
CA ASN A 32 -19.98 -35.15 -18.81
C ASN A 32 -18.69 -35.98 -18.66
N TYR A 33 -18.06 -35.94 -17.47
CA TYR A 33 -16.84 -36.68 -17.15
C TYR A 33 -16.80 -37.04 -15.66
N LYS A 34 -15.97 -38.00 -15.26
CA LYS A 34 -15.80 -38.35 -13.84
C LYS A 34 -15.15 -37.17 -13.08
N PRO A 35 -15.50 -36.91 -11.81
CA PRO A 35 -14.81 -35.89 -11.02
C PRO A 35 -13.31 -36.16 -10.95
N ILE A 36 -12.53 -35.09 -10.93
CA ILE A 36 -11.07 -35.13 -10.71
C ILE A 36 -10.82 -34.54 -9.34
N SER A 37 -10.27 -35.32 -8.42
CA SER A 37 -9.94 -34.83 -7.07
C SER A 37 -8.42 -34.77 -6.91
N GLY A 38 -7.91 -33.63 -6.44
CA GLY A 38 -6.48 -33.48 -6.17
C GLY A 38 -5.62 -33.09 -7.38
N ALA A 39 -6.13 -32.29 -8.32
CA ALA A 39 -5.28 -31.70 -9.35
C ALA A 39 -4.34 -30.67 -8.70
N LEU A 40 -3.03 -30.86 -8.82
CA LEU A 40 -2.03 -30.03 -8.12
C LEU A 40 -1.53 -28.92 -9.03
N LEU A 41 -1.71 -27.67 -8.63
CA LEU A 41 -1.18 -26.51 -9.34
C LEU A 41 0.17 -26.13 -8.74
N TYR A 42 1.18 -25.99 -9.59
CA TYR A 42 2.55 -25.73 -9.15
C TYR A 42 3.30 -24.81 -10.10
N TRP A 43 4.39 -24.21 -9.60
CA TRP A 43 5.38 -23.54 -10.42
C TRP A 43 6.77 -24.17 -10.24
N GLN A 44 7.58 -24.10 -11.28
CA GLN A 44 8.92 -24.67 -11.28
C GLN A 44 9.85 -23.85 -12.18
N LYS A 45 11.14 -23.81 -11.84
CA LYS A 45 12.19 -23.28 -12.72
C LYS A 45 12.25 -24.10 -14.00
N ASN A 46 12.23 -23.42 -15.14
CA ASN A 46 12.34 -24.08 -16.42
C ASN A 46 13.79 -24.56 -16.65
N THR A 47 13.95 -25.83 -16.97
CA THR A 47 15.25 -26.46 -17.25
C THR A 47 15.33 -27.03 -18.66
N SER A 48 14.30 -26.85 -19.49
CA SER A 48 14.26 -27.34 -20.87
C SER A 48 13.30 -26.54 -21.75
N ASP A 49 13.59 -26.45 -23.03
CA ASP A 49 12.74 -25.75 -24.01
C ASP A 49 11.54 -26.60 -24.47
N ALA A 50 11.43 -27.84 -23.98
CA ALA A 50 10.29 -28.69 -24.28
C ALA A 50 8.99 -28.09 -23.70
N PRO A 51 7.87 -28.08 -24.46
CA PRO A 51 6.60 -27.53 -24.00
C PRO A 51 5.92 -28.35 -22.89
N PHE A 52 6.46 -29.52 -22.57
CA PHE A 52 5.94 -30.42 -21.54
C PHE A 52 7.05 -30.78 -20.56
N THR A 53 6.68 -31.06 -19.31
CA THR A 53 7.58 -31.63 -18.31
C THR A 53 7.88 -33.09 -18.61
N LYS A 54 8.86 -33.69 -17.91
CA LYS A 54 9.14 -35.15 -18.02
C LYS A 54 7.93 -36.00 -17.60
N ASP A 55 7.07 -35.45 -16.76
CA ASP A 55 5.85 -36.09 -16.27
C ASP A 55 4.66 -35.91 -17.23
N GLY A 56 4.84 -35.14 -18.32
CA GLY A 56 3.82 -34.92 -19.35
C GLY A 56 2.86 -33.75 -19.07
N ASP A 57 3.15 -32.90 -18.09
CA ASP A 57 2.35 -31.71 -17.80
C ASP A 57 2.72 -30.57 -18.76
N TYR A 58 1.73 -29.82 -19.24
CA TYR A 58 1.98 -28.69 -20.14
C TYR A 58 2.56 -27.51 -19.38
N LYS A 59 3.61 -26.89 -19.92
CA LYS A 59 4.25 -25.73 -19.32
C LYS A 59 3.56 -24.47 -19.81
N PHE A 60 3.03 -23.67 -18.89
CA PHE A 60 2.57 -22.32 -19.17
C PHE A 60 3.59 -21.34 -18.62
N PHE A 61 4.15 -20.51 -19.48
CA PHE A 61 5.20 -19.57 -19.09
C PHE A 61 4.58 -18.23 -18.72
N TYR A 62 5.06 -17.67 -17.61
CA TYR A 62 4.67 -16.34 -17.15
C TYR A 62 5.15 -15.24 -18.11
N ASP A 63 6.33 -15.44 -18.70
CA ASP A 63 6.94 -14.57 -19.69
C ASP A 63 7.47 -15.44 -20.85
N MET A 64 6.89 -15.28 -22.03
CA MET A 64 7.30 -16.01 -23.24
C MET A 64 8.65 -15.52 -23.78
N ALA A 65 9.10 -14.31 -23.40
CA ALA A 65 10.41 -13.75 -23.75
C ALA A 65 11.52 -14.21 -22.78
N LYS A 66 11.18 -14.50 -21.51
CA LYS A 66 12.09 -15.08 -20.52
C LYS A 66 11.50 -16.34 -19.91
N VAL A 67 11.76 -17.45 -20.60
CA VAL A 67 11.30 -18.81 -20.28
C VAL A 67 12.02 -19.41 -19.05
N GLN A 68 12.06 -18.67 -17.93
CA GLN A 68 12.83 -19.00 -16.73
C GLN A 68 12.02 -19.80 -15.71
N PHE A 69 10.71 -19.56 -15.61
CA PHE A 69 9.78 -20.25 -14.73
C PHE A 69 8.48 -20.56 -15.48
N PHE A 70 7.84 -21.68 -15.13
CA PHE A 70 6.54 -22.06 -15.68
C PHE A 70 5.57 -22.45 -14.58
N ALA A 71 4.29 -22.20 -14.82
CA ALA A 71 3.17 -22.79 -14.10
C ALA A 71 2.69 -24.04 -14.82
N SER A 72 2.20 -25.02 -14.06
CA SER A 72 1.61 -26.23 -14.63
C SER A 72 0.63 -26.89 -13.65
N VAL A 73 -0.12 -27.87 -14.17
CA VAL A 73 -1.08 -28.66 -13.39
C VAL A 73 -0.74 -30.13 -13.51
N LYS A 74 -0.48 -30.76 -12.37
CA LYS A 74 -0.29 -32.21 -12.26
C LYS A 74 -1.62 -32.87 -11.96
N PHE A 75 -2.16 -33.60 -12.94
CA PHE A 75 -3.38 -34.38 -12.76
C PHE A 75 -3.10 -35.74 -12.10
N PRO A 76 -4.02 -36.26 -11.28
CA PRO A 76 -3.92 -37.61 -10.73
C PRO A 76 -3.73 -38.68 -11.83
N LYS A 77 -2.98 -39.74 -11.52
CA LYS A 77 -2.56 -40.76 -12.50
C LYS A 77 -3.72 -41.53 -13.13
N ASP A 78 -4.85 -41.65 -12.44
CA ASP A 78 -6.04 -42.37 -12.89
C ASP A 78 -6.91 -41.56 -13.86
N VAL A 79 -6.60 -40.29 -14.10
CA VAL A 79 -7.34 -39.39 -14.99
C VAL A 79 -7.06 -39.73 -16.46
N LYS A 80 -8.10 -40.16 -17.18
CA LYS A 80 -8.04 -40.53 -18.61
C LYS A 80 -8.50 -39.36 -19.50
N LEU A 81 -7.78 -38.26 -19.45
CA LEU A 81 -7.97 -37.11 -20.35
C LEU A 81 -6.97 -37.20 -21.51
N THR A 82 -7.40 -36.78 -22.71
CA THR A 82 -6.47 -36.61 -23.85
C THR A 82 -5.49 -35.48 -23.56
N ARG A 83 -4.40 -35.40 -24.34
CA ARG A 83 -3.38 -34.35 -24.19
C ARG A 83 -3.99 -32.95 -24.30
N ASP A 84 -4.83 -32.72 -25.30
CA ASP A 84 -5.48 -31.43 -25.54
C ASP A 84 -6.47 -31.10 -24.41
N GLN A 85 -7.22 -32.08 -23.92
CA GLN A 85 -8.12 -31.89 -22.78
C GLN A 85 -7.36 -31.59 -21.48
N ARG A 86 -6.19 -32.19 -21.27
CA ARG A 86 -5.32 -31.88 -20.13
C ARG A 86 -4.76 -30.47 -20.23
N GLN A 87 -4.33 -30.05 -21.41
CA GLN A 87 -3.82 -28.72 -21.66
C GLN A 87 -4.93 -27.66 -21.47
N GLU A 88 -6.09 -27.85 -22.09
CA GLU A 88 -7.26 -26.97 -21.97
C GLU A 88 -7.73 -26.86 -20.51
N LEU A 89 -7.83 -28.00 -19.80
CA LEU A 89 -8.23 -28.00 -18.40
C LEU A 89 -7.15 -27.38 -17.49
N ALA A 90 -5.87 -27.64 -17.75
CA ALA A 90 -4.79 -27.00 -17.01
C ALA A 90 -4.77 -25.49 -17.24
N TYR A 91 -5.09 -25.05 -18.45
CA TYR A 91 -5.24 -23.63 -18.77
C TYR A 91 -6.33 -23.01 -17.90
N ILE A 92 -7.55 -23.56 -17.95
CA ILE A 92 -8.70 -23.08 -17.16
C ILE A 92 -8.37 -23.04 -15.67
N LEU A 93 -7.75 -24.09 -15.12
CA LEU A 93 -7.44 -24.14 -13.68
C LEU A 93 -6.39 -23.12 -13.25
N LEU A 94 -5.41 -22.83 -14.11
CA LEU A 94 -4.39 -21.84 -13.83
C LEU A 94 -4.93 -20.43 -14.08
N GLU A 95 -5.82 -20.22 -15.05
CA GLU A 95 -6.49 -18.96 -15.35
C GLU A 95 -7.47 -18.57 -14.23
N GLU A 96 -8.32 -19.50 -13.78
CA GLU A 96 -9.20 -19.36 -12.60
C GLU A 96 -8.42 -19.10 -11.30
N ARG A 97 -7.11 -19.31 -11.33
CA ARG A 97 -6.21 -18.99 -10.22
C ARG A 97 -5.29 -17.83 -10.51
N GLY A 98 -5.27 -17.26 -11.69
CA GLY A 98 -4.35 -16.16 -11.98
C GLY A 98 -2.92 -16.52 -12.24
N ALA A 99 -2.63 -17.80 -12.41
CA ALA A 99 -1.30 -18.30 -12.67
C ALA A 99 -0.91 -18.22 -14.15
N ILE A 100 -1.87 -18.02 -15.07
CA ILE A 100 -1.60 -17.84 -16.50
C ILE A 100 -2.53 -16.80 -17.11
N GLY A 101 -1.94 -15.93 -17.91
CA GLY A 101 -2.53 -14.79 -18.59
C GLY A 101 -1.38 -14.04 -19.24
N SER A 102 -1.55 -13.61 -20.48
CA SER A 102 -0.47 -13.05 -21.30
C SER A 102 0.15 -11.81 -20.65
N TYR A 103 1.35 -11.94 -20.07
CA TYR A 103 2.15 -10.79 -19.67
C TYR A 103 3.42 -10.75 -20.53
N SER A 104 3.40 -9.87 -21.53
CA SER A 104 4.62 -9.43 -22.21
C SER A 104 4.98 -8.07 -21.64
N PHE A 105 5.93 -8.01 -20.72
CA PHE A 105 6.60 -6.77 -20.36
C PHE A 105 8.08 -6.88 -20.69
N VAL A 106 8.43 -6.48 -21.91
CA VAL A 106 9.73 -5.86 -22.13
C VAL A 106 9.58 -4.42 -21.63
N THR A 107 9.94 -4.16 -20.38
CA THR A 107 10.14 -2.79 -19.92
C THR A 107 11.50 -2.30 -20.42
N ASN A 108 11.48 -1.15 -21.08
CA ASN A 108 12.63 -0.49 -21.68
C ASN A 108 13.66 -0.03 -20.63
N ARG A 109 14.87 0.30 -21.12
CA ARG A 109 16.08 0.65 -20.35
C ARG A 109 15.78 1.35 -19.03
N SER A 110 16.17 0.70 -17.93
CA SER A 110 16.23 1.28 -16.59
C SER A 110 16.73 2.72 -16.64
N LYS A 111 16.08 3.62 -15.90
CA LYS A 111 16.81 4.79 -15.39
C LYS A 111 18.12 4.25 -14.83
N LYS A 112 19.27 4.74 -15.30
CA LYS A 112 20.55 4.24 -14.78
C LYS A 112 20.49 4.44 -13.27
N THR A 113 20.42 3.34 -12.54
CA THR A 113 20.44 3.34 -11.08
C THR A 113 21.61 4.21 -10.69
N PHE A 114 21.36 5.21 -9.84
CA PHE A 114 22.45 6.05 -9.39
C PHE A 114 23.42 5.12 -8.67
N PRO A 115 24.69 5.00 -9.12
CA PRO A 115 25.63 4.07 -8.52
C PRO A 115 26.10 4.65 -7.19
N ILE A 116 25.21 4.68 -6.20
CA ILE A 116 25.32 5.44 -4.95
C ILE A 116 26.63 5.13 -4.23
N GLN A 117 27.02 3.85 -4.19
CA GLN A 117 28.27 3.39 -3.60
C GLN A 117 29.49 3.93 -4.34
N GLN A 118 29.51 3.83 -5.68
CA GLN A 118 30.64 4.29 -6.49
C GLN A 118 30.74 5.82 -6.45
N ALA A 119 29.60 6.51 -6.52
CA ALA A 119 29.55 7.96 -6.42
C ALA A 119 29.99 8.44 -5.04
N PHE A 120 29.58 7.76 -3.97
CA PHE A 120 30.01 8.05 -2.59
C PHE A 120 31.52 7.87 -2.42
N GLN A 121 32.09 6.78 -2.94
CA GLN A 121 33.54 6.51 -2.90
C GLN A 121 34.37 7.56 -3.65
N ASN A 122 33.78 8.28 -4.61
CA ASN A 122 34.46 9.34 -5.35
C ASN A 122 34.50 10.67 -4.57
N ILE A 123 33.75 10.81 -3.48
CA ILE A 123 33.76 12.00 -2.63
C ILE A 123 34.97 11.91 -1.69
N LYS A 124 35.81 12.94 -1.72
CA LYS A 124 36.92 13.09 -0.78
C LYS A 124 36.45 13.85 0.45
N PHE A 125 36.02 13.13 1.47
CA PHE A 125 35.56 13.73 2.73
C PHE A 125 36.73 14.37 3.49
N PRO A 126 36.62 15.65 3.89
CA PRO A 126 37.57 16.29 4.79
C PRO A 126 37.57 15.62 6.18
N GLU A 127 38.70 15.65 6.89
CA GLU A 127 38.82 15.07 8.23
C GLU A 127 37.87 15.73 9.24
N HIS A 128 37.56 17.00 9.04
CA HIS A 128 36.64 17.80 9.86
C HIS A 128 35.19 17.78 9.35
N PHE A 129 34.83 16.86 8.45
CA PHE A 129 33.46 16.75 7.95
C PHE A 129 32.46 16.51 9.09
N ASN A 130 31.42 17.34 9.12
CA ASN A 130 30.31 17.21 10.05
C ASN A 130 28.98 17.27 9.29
N LEU A 131 28.17 16.22 9.42
CA LEU A 131 26.85 16.11 8.80
C LEU A 131 25.91 17.26 9.22
N GLN A 132 26.03 17.73 10.47
CA GLN A 132 25.15 18.78 11.00
C GLN A 132 25.32 20.10 10.26
N ASP A 133 26.50 20.35 9.69
CA ASP A 133 26.75 21.55 8.89
C ASP A 133 25.91 21.56 7.60
N PHE A 134 25.41 20.40 7.17
CA PHE A 134 24.59 20.21 5.96
C PHE A 134 23.12 19.93 6.28
N ASN A 135 22.74 19.85 7.56
CA ASN A 135 21.42 19.40 8.00
C ASN A 135 20.39 20.53 8.08
N SER A 136 20.29 21.32 7.00
CA SER A 136 19.34 22.43 6.86
C SER A 136 18.78 22.46 5.44
N ILE A 137 17.45 22.50 5.32
CA ILE A 137 16.78 22.57 4.01
C ILE A 137 17.15 23.84 3.23
N GLU A 138 17.48 24.93 3.92
CA GLU A 138 17.90 26.17 3.27
C GLU A 138 19.17 25.96 2.44
N GLN A 139 20.11 25.14 2.90
CA GLN A 139 21.34 24.87 2.17
C GLN A 139 21.08 24.05 0.90
N LEU A 140 20.14 23.10 0.94
CA LEU A 140 19.70 22.37 -0.25
C LEU A 140 19.05 23.31 -1.27
N LYS A 141 18.17 24.20 -0.81
CA LYS A 141 17.51 25.21 -1.65
C LYS A 141 18.52 26.19 -2.24
N GLN A 142 19.46 26.67 -1.44
CA GLN A 142 20.56 27.53 -1.89
C GLN A 142 21.41 26.84 -2.96
N PHE A 143 21.75 25.56 -2.75
CA PHE A 143 22.49 24.79 -3.75
C PHE A 143 21.71 24.61 -5.07
N GLN A 144 20.42 24.29 -5.00
CA GLN A 144 19.54 24.19 -6.17
C GLN A 144 19.44 25.51 -6.94
N ASN A 145 19.38 26.62 -6.21
CA ASN A 145 19.29 27.97 -6.77
C ASN A 145 20.65 28.56 -7.17
N GLN A 146 21.75 27.82 -7.02
CA GLN A 146 23.12 28.29 -7.26
C GLN A 146 23.46 29.56 -6.47
N ASP A 147 22.94 29.68 -5.24
CA ASP A 147 23.16 30.82 -4.37
C ASP A 147 24.58 30.79 -3.78
N GLU A 148 25.33 31.87 -4.01
CA GLU A 148 26.69 32.06 -3.50
C GLU A 148 26.75 32.12 -1.96
N ALA A 149 25.66 32.49 -1.28
CA ALA A 149 25.58 32.53 0.17
C ALA A 149 25.87 31.15 0.81
N LEU A 150 25.59 30.05 0.10
CA LEU A 150 25.90 28.70 0.55
C LEU A 150 27.39 28.53 0.85
N PHE A 151 28.26 29.00 -0.06
CA PHE A 151 29.71 28.83 0.07
C PHE A 151 30.30 29.73 1.15
N VAL A 152 29.63 30.83 1.46
CA VAL A 152 29.98 31.69 2.61
C VAL A 152 29.63 30.97 3.92
N ASN A 153 28.45 30.36 3.99
CA ASN A 153 27.99 29.63 5.17
C ASN A 153 28.82 28.36 5.43
N LEU A 154 29.34 27.75 4.37
CA LEU A 154 30.16 26.53 4.41
C LEU A 154 31.64 26.81 4.13
N ALA A 155 32.14 28.01 4.47
CA ALA A 155 33.50 28.46 4.13
C ALA A 155 34.64 27.58 4.66
N GLN A 156 34.36 26.71 5.65
CA GLN A 156 35.30 25.70 6.16
C GLN A 156 35.51 24.50 5.23
N TYR A 157 34.72 24.41 4.16
CA TYR A 157 34.78 23.35 3.17
C TYR A 157 35.22 23.88 1.80
N ASP A 158 35.99 23.07 1.09
CA ASP A 158 36.38 23.40 -0.27
C ASP A 158 35.16 23.44 -1.19
N ARG A 159 35.10 24.44 -2.08
CA ARG A 159 34.00 24.62 -3.01
C ARG A 159 33.73 23.38 -3.88
N ALA A 160 34.81 22.72 -4.32
CA ALA A 160 34.74 21.48 -5.09
C ALA A 160 34.13 20.32 -4.28
N PHE A 161 34.42 20.24 -2.98
CA PHE A 161 33.81 19.26 -2.09
C PHE A 161 32.32 19.54 -1.91
N ILE A 162 31.93 20.79 -1.62
CA ILE A 162 30.52 21.18 -1.44
C ILE A 162 29.71 20.79 -2.69
N HIS A 163 30.19 21.10 -3.89
CA HIS A 163 29.52 20.70 -5.12
C HIS A 163 29.39 19.19 -5.28
N ALA A 164 30.48 18.43 -5.07
CA ALA A 164 30.46 16.97 -5.22
C ALA A 164 29.52 16.30 -4.19
N TYR A 165 29.58 16.75 -2.95
CA TYR A 165 28.77 16.22 -1.85
C TYR A 165 27.29 16.55 -2.02
N MET A 166 26.94 17.80 -2.32
CA MET A 166 25.55 18.22 -2.51
C MET A 166 24.93 17.57 -3.75
N HIS A 167 25.69 17.44 -4.85
CA HIS A 167 25.24 16.70 -6.03
C HIS A 167 25.02 15.21 -5.71
N TRP A 168 25.90 14.59 -4.91
CA TRP A 168 25.67 13.22 -4.45
C TRP A 168 24.41 13.12 -3.60
N CYS A 169 24.19 14.03 -2.64
CA CYS A 169 22.99 14.05 -1.81
C CYS A 169 21.71 14.15 -2.66
N GLN A 170 21.65 15.08 -3.61
CA GLN A 170 20.50 15.27 -4.50
C GLN A 170 20.15 14.02 -5.30
N ASN A 171 21.14 13.27 -5.77
CA ASN A 171 20.89 12.02 -6.49
C ASN A 171 20.57 10.87 -5.55
N ALA A 172 21.26 10.77 -4.40
CA ALA A 172 21.04 9.73 -3.41
C ALA A 172 19.60 9.77 -2.86
N VAL A 173 19.06 10.94 -2.52
CA VAL A 173 17.68 11.04 -1.98
C VAL A 173 16.59 10.57 -2.95
N THR A 174 16.90 10.42 -4.24
CA THR A 174 15.96 9.88 -5.23
C THR A 174 15.96 8.36 -5.32
N GLU A 175 16.79 7.67 -4.54
CA GLU A 175 16.78 6.22 -4.43
C GLU A 175 15.84 5.75 -3.31
N HIS A 176 15.35 4.52 -3.42
CA HIS A 176 14.51 3.88 -2.39
C HIS A 176 15.23 3.87 -1.03
N HIS A 177 14.51 4.22 0.04
CA HIS A 177 15.09 4.43 1.37
C HIS A 177 15.82 3.18 1.93
N SER A 178 15.43 1.97 1.54
CA SER A 178 16.16 0.73 1.86
C SER A 178 17.63 0.73 1.38
N LYS A 179 17.97 1.48 0.32
CA LYS A 179 19.35 1.65 -0.16
C LYS A 179 20.11 2.75 0.59
N LEU A 180 19.40 3.64 1.28
CA LEU A 180 19.95 4.83 1.93
C LEU A 180 20.43 4.58 3.35
N GLN A 181 19.93 3.55 4.03
CA GLN A 181 20.23 3.28 5.44
C GLN A 181 21.73 3.23 5.75
N ASN A 182 22.53 2.64 4.84
CA ASN A 182 23.99 2.56 4.99
C ASN A 182 24.71 3.92 4.91
N TYR A 183 24.00 4.97 4.51
CA TYR A 183 24.53 6.30 4.26
C TYR A 183 23.94 7.37 5.19
N PHE A 184 23.09 7.02 6.15
CA PHE A 184 22.48 8.01 7.08
C PHE A 184 23.51 8.78 7.91
N SER A 185 24.71 8.23 8.13
CA SER A 185 25.82 8.98 8.75
C SER A 185 26.43 10.07 7.86
N TYR A 186 26.07 10.11 6.57
CA TYR A 186 26.59 11.05 5.58
C TYR A 186 25.49 11.78 4.80
N LEU A 187 24.22 11.39 4.94
CA LEU A 187 23.09 11.96 4.22
C LEU A 187 22.16 12.67 5.22
N PRO A 188 21.94 14.00 5.09
CA PRO A 188 21.11 14.72 6.04
C PRO A 188 19.67 14.20 6.01
N PHE A 189 19.11 13.89 7.19
CA PHE A 189 17.75 13.35 7.28
C PHE A 189 16.71 14.39 6.82
N SER A 190 16.99 15.68 7.04
CA SER A 190 16.20 16.79 6.47
C SER A 190 16.06 16.69 4.94
N TYR A 191 17.10 16.26 4.22
CA TYR A 191 17.05 16.13 2.76
C TYR A 191 16.24 14.91 2.35
N ILE A 192 16.33 13.84 3.13
CA ILE A 192 15.50 12.63 2.94
C ILE A 192 14.03 13.03 3.10
N CYS A 193 13.66 13.67 4.21
CA CYS A 193 12.30 14.15 4.48
C CYS A 193 11.79 15.11 3.40
N TYR A 194 12.63 16.03 2.92
CA TYR A 194 12.26 17.03 1.92
C TYR A 194 12.05 16.44 0.51
N ALA A 195 12.95 15.56 0.06
CA ALA A 195 13.07 15.24 -1.36
C ALA A 195 12.89 13.76 -1.72
N ASN A 196 12.84 12.83 -0.76
CA ASN A 196 12.67 11.42 -1.08
C ASN A 196 11.18 11.08 -1.25
N PRO A 197 10.70 10.75 -2.46
CA PRO A 197 9.29 10.47 -2.70
C PRO A 197 8.88 9.04 -2.28
N PHE A 198 9.83 8.21 -1.83
CA PHE A 198 9.62 6.79 -1.51
C PHE A 198 9.41 6.52 0.00
N LEU A 199 9.42 7.53 0.87
CA LEU A 199 9.26 7.33 2.31
C LEU A 199 7.88 6.77 2.69
N SER A 200 7.80 5.50 3.06
CA SER A 200 6.57 4.95 3.63
C SER A 200 6.26 5.54 5.01
N GLU A 201 5.00 5.51 5.41
CA GLU A 201 4.62 5.90 6.77
C GLU A 201 5.33 5.03 7.82
N GLN A 202 5.48 3.73 7.54
CA GLN A 202 6.22 2.83 8.42
C GLN A 202 7.68 3.26 8.60
N PHE A 203 8.35 3.68 7.52
CA PHE A 203 9.70 4.22 7.60
C PHE A 203 9.75 5.48 8.47
N LEU A 204 8.80 6.40 8.30
CA LEU A 204 8.76 7.62 9.12
C LEU A 204 8.50 7.31 10.61
N ILE A 205 7.66 6.31 10.91
CA ILE A 205 7.42 5.83 12.28
C ILE A 205 8.70 5.22 12.87
N ASP A 206 9.39 4.36 12.10
CA ASP A 206 10.63 3.70 12.53
C ASP A 206 11.70 4.74 12.94
N PHE A 207 11.74 5.86 12.22
CA PHE A 207 12.75 6.91 12.37
C PHE A 207 12.19 8.22 12.96
N ILE A 208 11.08 8.17 13.71
CA ILE A 208 10.32 9.36 14.13
C ILE A 208 11.16 10.43 14.84
N GLU A 209 12.18 10.02 15.60
CA GLU A 209 13.09 10.92 16.32
C GLU A 209 14.05 11.70 15.40
N GLN A 210 14.28 11.21 14.19
CA GLN A 210 15.13 11.83 13.16
C GLN A 210 14.32 12.61 12.12
N VAL A 211 13.00 12.43 12.07
CA VAL A 211 12.13 13.09 11.10
C VAL A 211 12.18 14.60 11.30
N ASP A 212 12.60 15.30 10.26
CA ASP A 212 12.49 16.75 10.16
C ASP A 212 11.11 17.09 9.59
N PHE A 213 10.16 17.43 10.47
CA PHE A 213 8.79 17.77 10.07
C PHE A 213 8.70 19.07 9.26
N ASP A 214 9.63 20.01 9.48
CA ASP A 214 9.71 21.26 8.72
C ASP A 214 10.14 21.00 7.27
N ALA A 215 11.03 20.02 7.08
CA ALA A 215 11.37 19.52 5.76
C ALA A 215 10.22 18.68 5.14
N LEU A 216 9.61 17.79 5.92
CA LEU A 216 8.61 16.82 5.45
C LEU A 216 7.34 17.48 4.90
N GLN A 217 6.93 18.63 5.44
CA GLN A 217 5.75 19.36 4.97
C GLN A 217 5.82 19.88 3.52
N TYR A 218 6.99 19.77 2.86
CA TYR A 218 7.16 20.12 1.46
C TYR A 218 7.22 18.89 0.53
N ASN A 219 7.18 17.68 1.09
CA ASN A 219 7.24 16.44 0.32
C ASN A 219 5.84 15.94 -0.01
N ILE A 220 5.18 16.64 -0.94
CA ILE A 220 3.80 16.41 -1.35
C ILE A 220 3.49 14.94 -1.70
N PRO A 221 4.34 14.19 -2.43
CA PRO A 221 4.09 12.77 -2.70
C PRO A 221 4.02 11.90 -1.44
N VAL A 222 4.82 12.22 -0.42
CA VAL A 222 4.75 11.51 0.87
C VAL A 222 3.49 11.92 1.61
N LEU A 223 3.19 13.23 1.70
CA LEU A 223 2.00 13.73 2.42
C LEU A 223 0.69 13.16 1.87
N ALA A 224 0.60 12.92 0.56
CA ALA A 224 -0.58 12.37 -0.09
C ALA A 224 -0.98 10.98 0.44
N ARG A 225 -0.02 10.19 0.92
CA ARG A 225 -0.24 8.81 1.38
C ARG A 225 -0.21 8.62 2.90
N LEU A 226 0.04 9.67 3.67
CA LEU A 226 0.06 9.59 5.13
C LEU A 226 -1.36 9.51 5.67
N THR A 227 -1.55 8.69 6.70
CA THR A 227 -2.80 8.64 7.45
C THR A 227 -3.12 9.99 8.09
N ALA A 228 -4.42 10.22 8.32
CA ALA A 228 -4.89 11.39 9.05
C ALA A 228 -4.18 11.53 10.42
N SER A 229 -3.90 10.41 11.10
CA SER A 229 -3.14 10.40 12.36
C SER A 229 -1.74 11.00 12.20
N PHE A 230 -1.00 10.60 11.17
CA PHE A 230 0.36 11.10 10.96
C PHE A 230 0.33 12.57 10.51
N LYS A 231 -0.58 12.96 9.62
CA LYS A 231 -0.77 14.36 9.21
C LYS A 231 -1.11 15.27 10.40
N ALA A 232 -2.01 14.83 11.27
CA ALA A 232 -2.35 15.55 12.50
C ALA A 232 -1.13 15.71 13.43
N HIS A 233 -0.32 14.67 13.56
CA HIS A 233 0.93 14.73 14.32
C HIS A 233 1.93 15.72 13.70
N LEU A 234 2.10 15.71 12.38
CA LEU A 234 2.94 16.66 11.66
C LEU A 234 2.51 18.11 11.93
N VAL A 235 1.23 18.43 11.74
CA VAL A 235 0.69 19.79 11.96
C VAL A 235 0.89 20.23 13.41
N LYS A 236 0.57 19.36 14.37
CA LYS A 236 0.76 19.65 15.80
C LYS A 236 2.23 19.92 16.12
N THR A 237 3.16 19.14 15.56
CA THR A 237 4.59 19.32 15.79
C THR A 237 5.09 20.66 15.22
N LEU A 238 4.67 21.03 14.01
CA LEU A 238 5.00 22.33 13.42
C LEU A 238 4.48 23.49 14.28
N GLN A 239 3.23 23.41 14.76
CA GLN A 239 2.64 24.42 15.63
C GLN A 239 3.38 24.53 16.97
N MET A 240 3.71 23.40 17.61
CA MET A 240 4.48 23.39 18.87
C MET A 240 5.87 24.00 18.71
N GLN A 241 6.50 23.78 17.55
CA GLN A 241 7.82 24.33 17.22
C GLN A 241 7.76 25.76 16.67
N GLN A 242 6.56 26.36 16.55
CA GLN A 242 6.34 27.69 15.95
C GLN A 242 6.92 27.81 14.53
N LYS A 243 6.86 26.71 13.77
CA LYS A 243 7.26 26.67 12.36
C LYS A 243 6.14 27.21 11.48
N THR A 244 6.52 27.83 10.37
CA THR A 244 5.56 28.26 9.35
C THR A 244 4.97 27.02 8.69
N ILE A 245 3.65 26.93 8.69
CA ILE A 245 2.92 25.88 7.97
C ILE A 245 2.92 26.21 6.49
N ASN A 246 3.11 25.18 5.65
CA ASN A 246 3.07 25.30 4.20
C ASN A 246 1.78 25.99 3.70
N GLU A 247 1.97 27.00 2.85
CA GLU A 247 0.91 27.81 2.25
C GLU A 247 -0.12 27.00 1.47
N GLU A 248 0.26 25.82 0.95
CA GLU A 248 -0.64 24.95 0.18
C GLU A 248 -1.83 24.43 1.01
N PHE A 249 -1.67 24.25 2.32
CA PHE A 249 -2.70 23.66 3.18
C PHE A 249 -2.94 24.42 4.50
N LYS A 250 -2.24 25.52 4.76
CA LYS A 250 -2.35 26.28 6.01
C LYS A 250 -3.77 26.75 6.34
N ASP A 251 -4.57 27.06 5.32
CA ASP A 251 -5.92 27.62 5.47
C ASP A 251 -7.00 26.53 5.51
N GLN A 252 -6.63 25.27 5.22
CA GLN A 252 -7.50 24.10 5.12
C GLN A 252 -6.94 22.91 5.90
N LEU A 253 -6.45 23.14 7.13
CA LEU A 253 -5.78 22.10 7.91
C LEU A 253 -6.64 20.87 8.18
N GLU A 254 -7.92 21.07 8.50
CA GLU A 254 -8.86 19.98 8.76
C GLU A 254 -9.05 19.12 7.51
N GLU A 255 -9.24 19.76 6.36
CA GLU A 255 -9.40 19.06 5.07
C GLU A 255 -8.11 18.34 4.66
N PHE A 256 -6.95 18.95 4.83
CA PHE A 256 -5.66 18.31 4.57
C PHE A 256 -5.46 17.04 5.41
N ILE A 257 -5.85 17.08 6.69
CA ILE A 257 -5.75 15.95 7.61
C ILE A 257 -6.78 14.87 7.27
N GLU A 258 -8.05 15.23 7.08
CA GLU A 258 -9.17 14.30 6.93
C GLU A 258 -9.37 13.79 5.49
N SER A 259 -8.85 14.46 4.47
CA SER A 259 -9.08 14.04 3.08
C SER A 259 -7.92 13.19 2.54
N ILE A 260 -8.26 11.99 2.07
CA ILE A 260 -7.35 11.12 1.31
C ILE A 260 -7.16 11.60 -0.14
N VAL A 261 -8.06 12.45 -0.63
CA VAL A 261 -8.00 12.99 -2.00
C VAL A 261 -7.37 14.37 -2.09
N TYR A 262 -7.12 15.05 -0.97
CA TYR A 262 -6.55 16.41 -0.92
C TYR A 262 -5.30 16.57 -1.79
N LEU A 263 -4.41 15.57 -1.77
CA LEU A 263 -3.18 15.53 -2.59
C LEU A 263 -3.13 14.29 -3.50
N SER A 264 -4.24 13.59 -3.74
CA SER A 264 -4.21 12.30 -4.47
C SER A 264 -3.68 12.42 -5.90
N SER A 265 -3.84 13.59 -6.54
CA SER A 265 -3.23 13.87 -7.85
C SER A 265 -1.69 13.85 -7.83
N HIS A 266 -1.10 13.91 -6.64
CA HIS A 266 0.34 13.87 -6.39
C HIS A 266 0.79 12.56 -5.75
N ASP A 267 -0.11 11.61 -5.48
CA ASP A 267 0.27 10.29 -5.03
C ASP A 267 1.04 9.59 -6.16
N ILE A 268 2.33 9.40 -5.95
CA ILE A 268 3.17 8.67 -6.89
C ILE A 268 3.07 7.20 -6.52
N ILE A 269 2.16 6.49 -7.19
CA ILE A 269 2.14 5.03 -7.16
C ILE A 269 3.35 4.55 -7.94
N TYR A 270 4.41 4.15 -7.23
CA TYR A 270 5.51 3.43 -7.82
C TYR A 270 5.08 2.00 -8.14
N LEU A 271 4.42 1.83 -9.29
CA LEU A 271 4.59 0.59 -10.01
C LEU A 271 6.09 0.46 -10.33
N PRO A 272 6.71 -0.73 -10.25
CA PRO A 272 8.03 -0.92 -10.85
C PRO A 272 7.95 -0.39 -12.29
N GLU A 273 8.71 0.68 -12.57
CA GLU A 273 8.65 1.55 -13.78
C GLU A 273 7.82 1.00 -14.96
N VAL A 274 6.60 1.52 -15.14
CA VAL A 274 5.94 1.62 -16.45
C VAL A 274 5.21 2.97 -16.52
N ASP A 275 5.39 3.68 -17.65
CA ASP A 275 4.49 4.63 -18.35
C ASP A 275 5.28 5.84 -18.88
N GLU A 276 5.22 6.25 -20.16
CA GLU A 276 4.05 6.54 -21.00
C GLU A 276 3.89 5.71 -22.31
N PHE A 277 2.64 5.66 -22.76
CA PHE A 277 2.03 4.85 -23.84
C PHE A 277 2.40 5.28 -25.27
N PRO A 278 2.72 4.35 -26.18
CA PRO A 278 2.33 4.46 -27.58
C PRO A 278 0.90 3.92 -27.76
N GLU A 279 0.08 4.55 -28.60
CA GLU A 279 -1.23 4.02 -29.02
C GLU A 279 -1.08 2.56 -29.48
N ILE A 280 -1.66 1.63 -28.73
CA ILE A 280 -1.83 0.23 -29.13
C ILE A 280 -3.34 0.01 -29.14
N GLU A 281 -3.88 -0.49 -30.26
CA GLU A 281 -5.26 -0.97 -30.33
C GLU A 281 -5.46 -2.10 -29.32
N LEU A 282 -6.05 -1.75 -28.19
CA LEU A 282 -6.54 -2.69 -27.19
C LEU A 282 -7.85 -3.27 -27.71
N LEU A 283 -7.90 -4.58 -27.96
CA LEU A 283 -9.16 -5.30 -28.09
C LEU A 283 -9.69 -5.57 -26.69
N PHE A 284 -10.44 -4.60 -26.16
CA PHE A 284 -11.22 -4.78 -24.93
C PHE A 284 -12.36 -5.77 -25.20
N PHE A 285 -12.44 -6.81 -24.38
CA PHE A 285 -13.69 -7.54 -24.19
C PHE A 285 -14.29 -7.04 -22.89
N GLU A 286 -15.36 -6.23 -22.98
CA GLU A 286 -16.18 -5.86 -21.83
C GLU A 286 -16.89 -7.11 -21.29
N TYR A 287 -16.62 -7.43 -20.03
CA TYR A 287 -17.47 -8.29 -19.24
C TYR A 287 -18.07 -7.48 -18.10
N ASP A 288 -19.37 -7.69 -17.89
CA ASP A 288 -20.24 -7.03 -16.91
C ASP A 288 -19.64 -7.12 -15.49
N CYS A 289 -19.05 -6.01 -15.03
CA CYS A 289 -18.54 -5.84 -13.68
C CYS A 289 -19.71 -5.50 -12.76
N GLY A 290 -20.27 -6.52 -12.12
CA GLY A 290 -21.33 -6.37 -11.11
C GLY A 290 -20.99 -5.41 -9.95
N THR A 291 -22.01 -5.13 -9.15
CA THR A 291 -22.21 -3.89 -8.38
C THR A 291 -21.35 -3.62 -7.14
N ASN A 292 -20.34 -4.42 -6.81
CA ASN A 292 -19.51 -4.21 -5.60
C ASN A 292 -18.02 -4.43 -5.86
N LYS A 293 -17.26 -3.39 -6.25
CA LYS A 293 -15.77 -3.41 -6.25
C LYS A 293 -15.18 -2.04 -5.88
N TRP A 294 -14.19 -2.07 -4.97
CA TRP A 294 -13.48 -0.94 -4.37
C TRP A 294 -12.19 -0.56 -5.12
N PRO A 295 -11.61 0.65 -4.90
CA PRO A 295 -10.33 1.07 -5.48
C PRO A 295 -9.14 0.54 -4.67
N GLY A 296 -8.12 -0.01 -5.36
CA GLY A 296 -6.80 -0.34 -4.76
C GLY A 296 -6.53 -1.83 -4.53
N GLY A 297 -7.51 -2.70 -4.75
CA GLY A 297 -7.34 -4.15 -4.72
C GLY A 297 -7.23 -4.74 -6.12
N GLU A 298 -6.08 -5.35 -6.41
CA GLU A 298 -5.86 -6.32 -7.49
C GLU A 298 -5.52 -5.78 -8.88
N HIS A 299 -4.25 -5.94 -9.28
CA HIS A 299 -3.97 -6.66 -10.53
C HIS A 299 -2.88 -7.71 -10.31
N LEU A 300 -3.34 -8.96 -10.14
CA LEU A 300 -2.83 -10.15 -10.82
C LEU A 300 -3.79 -11.30 -10.50
N VAL A 301 -5.04 -11.14 -10.95
CA VAL A 301 -6.13 -12.12 -10.81
C VAL A 301 -6.49 -12.46 -9.35
N GLU A 302 -7.78 -12.70 -9.08
CA GLU A 302 -8.25 -13.10 -7.75
C GLU A 302 -7.36 -14.22 -7.17
N GLY A 303 -6.70 -13.93 -6.05
CA GLY A 303 -6.13 -14.96 -5.17
C GLY A 303 -4.71 -15.49 -5.44
N ILE A 304 -3.92 -14.93 -6.37
CA ILE A 304 -2.46 -15.20 -6.41
C ILE A 304 -1.65 -13.89 -6.36
N PRO A 305 -1.13 -13.52 -5.18
CA PRO A 305 -0.15 -12.45 -5.10
C PRO A 305 1.16 -12.93 -5.73
N SER A 306 1.74 -12.12 -6.63
CA SER A 306 3.09 -12.36 -7.15
C SER A 306 4.09 -12.56 -6.00
N LEU A 307 5.17 -13.32 -6.21
CA LEU A 307 6.26 -13.50 -5.21
C LEU A 307 6.76 -12.15 -4.65
N TYR A 308 6.82 -11.12 -5.49
CA TYR A 308 7.19 -9.77 -5.07
C TYR A 308 6.12 -9.13 -4.20
N CYS A 309 4.83 -9.25 -4.52
CA CYS A 309 3.74 -8.75 -3.66
C CYS A 309 3.57 -9.54 -2.35
N GLN A 310 4.13 -10.75 -2.26
CA GLN A 310 4.21 -11.51 -1.00
C GLN A 310 5.37 -11.03 -0.12
N GLN A 311 6.45 -10.55 -0.74
CA GLN A 311 7.67 -10.12 -0.05
C GLN A 311 7.71 -8.61 0.21
N TYR A 312 7.03 -7.82 -0.60
CA TYR A 312 7.05 -6.36 -0.58
C TYR A 312 5.62 -5.80 -0.61
N ASP A 313 5.42 -4.61 -0.06
CA ASP A 313 4.18 -3.86 -0.17
C ASP A 313 4.11 -3.02 -1.46
N ARG A 314 3.06 -2.22 -1.60
CA ARG A 314 2.82 -1.37 -2.78
C ARG A 314 3.86 -0.26 -2.97
N TYR A 315 4.68 0.02 -1.96
CA TYR A 315 5.72 1.05 -1.99
C TYR A 315 7.13 0.47 -2.19
N GLY A 316 7.24 -0.86 -2.31
CA GLY A 316 8.54 -1.54 -2.47
C GLY A 316 9.19 -1.88 -1.13
N ASP A 317 8.47 -1.74 -0.03
CA ASP A 317 8.96 -2.03 1.31
C ASP A 317 8.82 -3.51 1.65
N LYS A 318 9.88 -4.10 2.22
CA LYS A 318 9.87 -5.53 2.57
C LYS A 318 8.83 -5.77 3.67
N LYS A 319 7.86 -6.65 3.40
CA LYS A 319 6.93 -7.14 4.41
C LYS A 319 7.71 -7.85 5.51
N LEU A 320 7.50 -7.38 6.73
CA LEU A 320 8.17 -7.90 7.91
C LEU A 320 7.61 -9.28 8.28
N THR A 321 8.50 -10.19 8.64
CA THR A 321 8.12 -11.43 9.33
C THR A 321 7.62 -11.11 10.74
N ASN A 322 6.87 -12.04 11.33
CA ASN A 322 6.42 -11.90 12.73
C ASN A 322 7.60 -11.62 13.67
N SER A 323 8.75 -12.31 13.51
CA SER A 323 9.91 -12.11 14.39
C SER A 323 10.56 -10.75 14.23
N GLU A 324 10.65 -10.23 12.99
CA GLU A 324 11.17 -8.87 12.75
C GLU A 324 10.24 -7.83 13.38
N MET A 325 8.92 -8.04 13.25
CA MET A 325 7.93 -7.12 13.79
C MET A 325 7.83 -7.17 15.32
N ASP A 326 7.93 -8.35 15.94
CA ASP A 326 7.95 -8.50 17.39
C ASP A 326 9.09 -7.67 18.00
N LYS A 327 10.29 -7.74 17.39
CA LYS A 327 11.45 -6.94 17.82
C LYS A 327 11.20 -5.44 17.67
N LYS A 328 10.53 -5.01 16.59
CA LYS A 328 10.21 -3.59 16.39
C LYS A 328 9.23 -3.09 17.47
N ILE A 329 8.11 -3.78 17.64
CA ILE A 329 7.06 -3.39 18.59
C ILE A 329 7.59 -3.31 20.02
N GLU A 330 8.48 -4.21 20.43
CA GLU A 330 9.11 -4.18 21.76
C GLU A 330 9.91 -2.89 22.02
N HIS A 331 10.46 -2.26 20.97
CA HIS A 331 11.27 -1.05 21.07
C HIS A 331 10.50 0.23 20.77
N TYR A 332 9.24 0.13 20.34
CA TYR A 332 8.46 1.32 20.00
C TYR A 332 8.09 2.10 21.26
N ASN A 333 8.30 3.42 21.20
CA ASN A 333 7.77 4.33 22.20
C ASN A 333 6.25 4.54 22.00
N ALA A 334 5.61 5.23 22.95
CA ALA A 334 4.16 5.44 22.92
C ALA A 334 3.68 6.17 21.65
N LEU A 335 4.44 7.15 21.15
CA LEU A 335 4.10 7.86 19.92
C LEU A 335 4.20 6.95 18.70
N GLN A 336 5.24 6.12 18.61
CA GLN A 336 5.39 5.15 17.53
C GLN A 336 4.27 4.12 17.54
N LEU A 337 3.87 3.62 18.73
CA LEU A 337 2.74 2.71 18.85
C LEU A 337 1.43 3.38 18.44
N GLN A 338 1.19 4.63 18.84
CA GLN A 338 0.00 5.39 18.44
C GLN A 338 -0.07 5.56 16.92
N LEU A 339 1.00 6.05 16.29
CA LEU A 339 1.06 6.24 14.83
C LEU A 339 0.95 4.91 14.09
N PHE A 340 1.64 3.88 14.56
CA PHE A 340 1.56 2.54 13.97
C PHE A 340 0.15 1.96 14.07
N SER A 341 -0.55 2.18 15.19
CA SER A 341 -1.93 1.70 15.38
C SER A 341 -2.90 2.26 14.35
N ALA A 342 -2.68 3.51 13.92
CA ALA A 342 -3.50 4.17 12.91
C ALA A 342 -3.31 3.63 11.48
N SER A 343 -2.15 3.06 11.13
CA SER A 343 -1.85 2.57 9.76
C SER A 343 -1.60 1.06 9.66
N ALA A 344 -1.60 0.35 10.78
CA ALA A 344 -1.30 -1.08 10.81
C ALA A 344 -2.36 -1.93 10.09
N ASN A 345 -1.90 -2.90 9.31
CA ASN A 345 -2.75 -3.92 8.72
C ASN A 345 -3.43 -4.79 9.80
N LEU A 346 -4.62 -5.32 9.48
CA LEU A 346 -5.45 -6.12 10.40
C LEU A 346 -4.72 -7.28 11.10
N HIS A 347 -3.78 -7.94 10.40
CA HIS A 347 -2.95 -9.01 10.98
C HIS A 347 -2.16 -8.52 12.20
N TRP A 348 -1.53 -7.34 12.09
CA TRP A 348 -0.75 -6.76 13.17
C TRP A 348 -1.64 -6.23 14.29
N LEU A 349 -2.79 -5.64 13.94
CA LEU A 349 -3.79 -5.21 14.92
C LEU A 349 -4.24 -6.38 15.80
N SER A 350 -4.55 -7.53 15.19
CA SER A 350 -4.97 -8.73 15.92
C SER A 350 -3.84 -9.29 16.80
N ARG A 351 -2.62 -9.37 16.26
CA ARG A 351 -1.46 -9.92 16.99
C ARG A 351 -1.09 -9.10 18.22
N TYR A 352 -1.11 -7.77 18.09
CA TYR A 352 -0.63 -6.84 19.12
C TYR A 352 -1.77 -6.07 19.81
N GLN A 353 -3.01 -6.56 19.74
CA GLN A 353 -4.20 -5.89 20.27
C GLN A 353 -4.10 -5.37 21.72
N ASN A 354 -3.25 -5.98 22.56
CA ASN A 354 -3.07 -5.56 23.97
C ASN A 354 -1.97 -4.51 24.16
N GLN A 355 -1.23 -4.18 23.11
CA GLN A 355 -0.11 -3.23 23.11
C GLN A 355 -0.41 -1.99 22.27
N LEU A 356 -1.35 -2.11 21.32
CA LEU A 356 -1.72 -1.05 20.40
C LEU A 356 -2.80 -0.13 20.99
N ASP A 357 -2.84 1.07 20.45
CA ASP A 357 -3.74 2.13 20.85
C ASP A 357 -5.08 2.00 20.12
N TRP A 358 -6.09 1.44 20.80
CA TRP A 358 -7.43 1.25 20.24
C TRP A 358 -8.16 2.55 19.91
N HIS A 359 -7.80 3.66 20.57
CA HIS A 359 -8.30 4.97 20.21
C HIS A 359 -7.85 5.33 18.79
N ALA A 360 -6.54 5.20 18.53
CA ALA A 360 -5.96 5.48 17.22
C ALA A 360 -6.42 4.47 16.14
N ILE A 361 -6.54 3.18 16.48
CA ILE A 361 -7.09 2.15 15.59
C ILE A 361 -8.48 2.58 15.13
N CYS A 362 -9.40 2.79 16.09
CA CYS A 362 -10.79 3.07 15.78
C CYS A 362 -10.96 4.39 15.02
N GLN A 363 -10.21 5.44 15.39
CA GLN A 363 -10.37 6.76 14.80
C GLN A 363 -9.79 6.91 13.40
N TYR A 364 -8.66 6.26 13.10
CA TYR A 364 -7.88 6.61 11.90
C TYR A 364 -7.63 5.43 10.94
N ASN A 365 -7.78 4.19 11.38
CA ASN A 365 -7.35 3.05 10.58
C ASN A 365 -8.35 2.73 9.47
N GLU A 366 -7.92 2.94 8.22
CA GLU A 366 -8.70 2.69 7.00
C GLU A 366 -8.89 1.19 6.69
N ASN A 367 -8.07 0.32 7.27
CA ASN A 367 -8.12 -1.12 6.99
C ASN A 367 -9.20 -1.85 7.80
N LEU A 368 -9.91 -1.15 8.69
CA LEU A 368 -10.92 -1.75 9.55
C LEU A 368 -12.08 -2.32 8.74
N THR A 369 -12.39 -3.59 8.99
CA THR A 369 -13.53 -4.29 8.41
C THR A 369 -14.54 -4.63 9.48
N GLU A 370 -15.82 -4.75 9.10
CA GLU A 370 -16.88 -5.17 10.02
C GLU A 370 -16.56 -6.50 10.71
N ALA A 371 -15.99 -7.47 9.99
CA ALA A 371 -15.60 -8.77 10.54
C ALA A 371 -14.53 -8.63 11.63
N PHE A 372 -13.56 -7.74 11.44
CA PHE A 372 -12.54 -7.45 12.43
C PHE A 372 -13.13 -6.77 13.67
N LEU A 373 -13.95 -5.72 13.48
CA LEU A 373 -14.60 -5.01 14.58
C LEU A 373 -15.52 -5.94 15.39
N THR A 374 -16.24 -6.85 14.72
CA THR A 374 -17.09 -7.84 15.38
C THR A 374 -16.27 -8.83 16.21
N ALA A 375 -15.12 -9.29 15.70
CA ALA A 375 -14.24 -10.22 16.39
C ALA A 375 -13.54 -9.59 17.61
N HIS A 376 -13.33 -8.27 17.60
CA HIS A 376 -12.62 -7.52 18.63
C HIS A 376 -13.53 -6.52 19.36
N LEU A 377 -14.83 -6.79 19.42
CA LEU A 377 -15.86 -5.85 19.88
C LEU A 377 -15.61 -5.27 21.29
N ASP A 378 -15.01 -6.07 22.17
CA ASP A 378 -14.69 -5.67 23.55
C ASP A 378 -13.62 -4.57 23.63
N ASN A 379 -12.80 -4.43 22.59
CA ASN A 379 -11.77 -3.40 22.51
C ASN A 379 -12.22 -2.17 21.69
N VAL A 380 -13.35 -2.26 20.97
CA VAL A 380 -13.80 -1.19 20.06
C VAL A 380 -14.22 0.04 20.86
N GLU A 381 -13.51 1.14 20.64
CA GLU A 381 -13.89 2.46 21.15
C GLU A 381 -14.87 3.15 20.20
N PHE A 382 -16.17 2.97 20.43
CA PHE A 382 -17.22 3.50 19.55
C PHE A 382 -17.21 5.02 19.38
N GLN A 383 -16.74 5.77 20.38
CA GLN A 383 -16.60 7.23 20.28
C GLN A 383 -15.56 7.60 19.22
N SER A 384 -14.41 6.94 19.28
CA SER A 384 -13.28 7.11 18.35
C SER A 384 -13.66 6.59 16.97
N LEU A 385 -14.30 5.41 16.90
CA LEU A 385 -14.80 4.82 15.64
C LEU A 385 -15.80 5.73 14.93
N GLY A 386 -16.63 6.44 15.68
CA GLY A 386 -17.60 7.39 15.12
C GLY A 386 -16.98 8.51 14.28
N LEU A 387 -15.69 8.80 14.46
CA LEU A 387 -14.95 9.82 13.73
C LEU A 387 -14.24 9.26 12.47
N ASN A 388 -14.22 7.95 12.27
CA ASN A 388 -13.50 7.31 11.17
C ASN A 388 -14.38 7.26 9.91
N ILE A 389 -14.12 8.16 8.97
CA ILE A 389 -14.88 8.27 7.72
C ILE A 389 -14.49 7.23 6.65
N TYR A 390 -13.44 6.44 6.88
CA TYR A 390 -12.92 5.47 5.89
C TYR A 390 -13.40 4.05 6.13
N CYS A 391 -13.93 3.76 7.32
CA CYS A 391 -14.38 2.42 7.66
C CYS A 391 -15.75 2.18 7.03
N ILE A 392 -15.85 1.24 6.08
CA ILE A 392 -17.13 0.89 5.46
C ILE A 392 -17.80 -0.23 6.23
N LEU A 393 -19.01 0.05 6.70
CA LEU A 393 -19.80 -0.83 7.56
C LEU A 393 -21.22 -0.99 7.02
N ASP A 394 -21.79 -2.18 7.19
CA ASP A 394 -23.17 -2.40 6.76
C ASP A 394 -24.14 -1.65 7.69
N GLU A 395 -25.27 -1.20 7.11
CA GLU A 395 -26.36 -0.55 7.85
C GLU A 395 -26.83 -1.40 9.05
N SER A 396 -26.73 -2.73 8.92
CA SER A 396 -27.11 -3.67 9.97
C SER A 396 -26.20 -3.60 11.20
N PHE A 397 -24.88 -3.43 11.00
CA PHE A 397 -23.90 -3.27 12.06
C PHE A 397 -24.10 -1.92 12.77
N LEU A 398 -24.23 -0.83 11.99
CA LEU A 398 -24.50 0.51 12.51
C LEU A 398 -25.81 0.56 13.30
N SER A 399 -26.89 -0.02 12.76
CA SER A 399 -28.19 -0.12 13.45
C SER A 399 -28.07 -0.86 14.78
N LYS A 400 -27.31 -1.97 14.81
CA LYS A 400 -27.17 -2.84 15.99
C LYS A 400 -26.38 -2.16 17.12
N HIS A 401 -25.44 -1.28 16.77
CA HIS A 401 -24.54 -0.62 17.71
C HIS A 401 -24.77 0.89 17.83
N MET A 402 -25.91 1.38 17.31
CA MET A 402 -26.24 2.78 17.23
C MET A 402 -26.15 3.48 18.59
N ASP A 403 -26.61 2.84 19.65
CA ASP A 403 -26.61 3.37 21.02
C ASP A 403 -25.22 3.58 21.64
N LYS A 404 -24.17 2.99 21.05
CA LYS A 404 -22.80 3.10 21.55
C LYS A 404 -22.05 4.35 21.05
N PHE A 405 -22.55 5.00 19.99
CA PHE A 405 -21.94 6.22 19.45
C PHE A 405 -22.34 7.47 20.25
N ASN A 406 -21.52 8.52 20.19
CA ASN A 406 -21.81 9.79 20.85
C ASN A 406 -22.70 10.70 19.98
N HIS A 407 -24.01 10.60 20.16
CA HIS A 407 -25.02 11.40 19.42
C HIS A 407 -25.24 12.82 19.95
N GLN A 408 -24.39 13.31 20.86
CA GLN A 408 -24.44 14.73 21.27
C GLN A 408 -23.90 15.66 20.18
N GLN A 409 -23.12 15.11 19.26
CA GLN A 409 -22.52 15.79 18.12
C GLN A 409 -22.79 14.98 16.85
N PRO A 410 -22.60 15.56 15.66
CA PRO A 410 -22.58 14.79 14.43
C PRO A 410 -21.56 13.64 14.52
N VAL A 411 -21.92 12.48 13.99
CA VAL A 411 -21.08 11.28 13.99
C VAL A 411 -20.64 11.00 12.54
N PRO A 412 -19.44 11.44 12.13
CA PRO A 412 -18.97 11.36 10.74
C PRO A 412 -19.16 9.99 10.09
N LEU A 413 -18.75 8.90 10.76
CA LEU A 413 -18.91 7.54 10.25
C LEU A 413 -20.37 7.23 9.89
N ILE A 414 -21.33 7.63 10.73
CA ILE A 414 -22.75 7.40 10.48
C ILE A 414 -23.22 8.24 9.30
N ILE A 415 -22.75 9.49 9.21
CA ILE A 415 -23.14 10.44 8.16
C ILE A 415 -22.69 9.93 6.78
N CYS A 416 -21.47 9.40 6.68
CA CYS A 416 -20.93 8.77 5.48
C CYS A 416 -21.71 7.51 5.03
N HIS A 417 -22.53 6.92 5.91
CA HIS A 417 -23.33 5.71 5.61
C HIS A 417 -24.84 5.99 5.57
N LEU A 418 -25.25 7.26 5.48
CA LEU A 418 -26.67 7.58 5.43
C LEU A 418 -27.29 7.11 4.12
N THR A 419 -28.34 6.32 4.28
CA THR A 419 -29.41 6.16 3.28
C THR A 419 -30.65 6.90 3.77
N GLU A 420 -31.55 7.27 2.87
CA GLU A 420 -32.84 7.85 3.24
C GLU A 420 -33.58 6.96 4.26
N SER A 421 -33.60 5.64 4.02
CA SER A 421 -34.24 4.68 4.94
C SER A 421 -33.59 4.67 6.32
N PHE A 422 -32.27 4.69 6.39
CA PHE A 422 -31.54 4.67 7.64
C PHE A 422 -31.74 5.98 8.42
N TYR A 423 -31.68 7.12 7.73
CA TYR A 423 -31.95 8.43 8.31
C TYR A 423 -33.36 8.49 8.89
N LEU A 424 -34.40 8.14 8.13
CA LEU A 424 -35.79 8.17 8.62
C LEU A 424 -36.01 7.29 9.84
N LYS A 425 -35.35 6.13 9.91
CA LYS A 425 -35.43 5.20 11.04
C LYS A 425 -34.76 5.74 12.30
N HIS A 426 -33.65 6.47 12.16
CA HIS A 426 -32.81 6.94 13.27
C HIS A 426 -32.77 8.47 13.45
N LYS A 427 -33.66 9.21 12.79
CA LYS A 427 -33.68 10.69 12.72
C LYS A 427 -33.60 11.40 14.07
N ASN A 428 -34.15 10.80 15.13
CA ASN A 428 -34.14 11.40 16.47
C ASN A 428 -32.78 11.28 17.18
N GLN A 429 -31.92 10.37 16.73
CA GLN A 429 -30.58 10.13 17.28
C GLN A 429 -29.52 10.86 16.46
N ILE A 430 -29.62 10.79 15.13
CA ILE A 430 -28.62 11.38 14.22
C ILE A 430 -28.67 12.91 14.30
N LYS A 431 -27.52 13.52 14.59
CA LYS A 431 -27.32 14.97 14.50
C LYS A 431 -26.64 15.29 13.18
N VAL A 432 -27.39 15.87 12.26
CA VAL A 432 -26.90 16.32 10.95
C VAL A 432 -27.71 17.54 10.55
N ASP A 433 -27.03 18.55 10.02
CA ASP A 433 -27.60 19.72 9.38
C ASP A 433 -27.06 19.81 7.94
N LEU A 434 -27.54 20.80 7.18
CA LEU A 434 -27.18 20.96 5.78
C LEU A 434 -25.66 21.14 5.61
N ASP A 435 -25.04 21.99 6.42
CA ASP A 435 -23.59 22.24 6.36
C ASP A 435 -22.77 20.95 6.62
N THR A 436 -23.19 20.16 7.60
CA THR A 436 -22.55 18.87 7.91
C THR A 436 -22.77 17.84 6.79
N LEU A 437 -23.97 17.79 6.21
CA LEU A 437 -24.27 16.89 5.09
C LEU A 437 -23.38 17.23 3.88
N TYR A 438 -23.25 18.52 3.54
CA TYR A 438 -22.35 18.98 2.49
C TYR A 438 -20.87 18.68 2.78
N LYS A 439 -20.42 18.79 4.04
CA LYS A 439 -19.05 18.43 4.43
C LYS A 439 -18.70 16.98 4.04
N TYR A 440 -19.66 16.06 4.11
CA TYR A 440 -19.46 14.63 3.83
C TYR A 440 -20.09 14.17 2.51
N MET A 441 -20.45 15.09 1.62
CA MET A 441 -21.10 14.79 0.34
C MET A 441 -20.34 13.73 -0.47
N ASP A 442 -19.01 13.86 -0.55
CA ASP A 442 -18.16 12.94 -1.31
C ASP A 442 -18.09 11.51 -0.72
N CYS A 443 -18.59 11.32 0.50
CA CYS A 443 -18.65 10.01 1.16
C CYS A 443 -20.01 9.31 0.99
N ILE A 444 -21.03 10.02 0.51
CA ILE A 444 -22.40 9.51 0.38
C ILE A 444 -22.68 9.25 -1.11
N ASP A 445 -23.45 8.21 -1.42
CA ASP A 445 -23.92 8.00 -2.79
C ASP A 445 -24.71 9.22 -3.28
N TYR A 446 -24.44 9.68 -4.50
CA TYR A 446 -25.00 10.92 -5.03
C TYR A 446 -26.53 10.91 -5.04
N GLU A 447 -27.18 9.78 -5.38
CA GLU A 447 -28.64 9.69 -5.37
C GLU A 447 -29.20 9.76 -3.95
N GLU A 448 -28.52 9.13 -2.99
CA GLU A 448 -28.90 9.20 -1.57
C GLU A 448 -28.69 10.60 -1.01
N PHE A 449 -27.60 11.29 -1.39
CA PHE A 449 -27.35 12.67 -1.02
C PHE A 449 -28.47 13.60 -1.49
N GLU A 450 -28.85 13.55 -2.78
CA GLU A 450 -29.95 14.38 -3.31
C GLU A 450 -31.26 14.15 -2.56
N ARG A 451 -31.57 12.89 -2.18
CA ARG A 451 -32.77 12.59 -1.39
C ARG A 451 -32.66 13.16 0.03
N LEU A 452 -31.52 12.96 0.69
CA LEU A 452 -31.28 13.44 2.06
C LEU A 452 -31.34 14.96 2.15
N GLU A 453 -30.84 15.67 1.14
CA GLU A 453 -30.87 17.13 1.07
C GLU A 453 -32.29 17.68 1.20
N THR A 454 -33.30 17.02 0.62
CA THR A 454 -34.70 17.49 0.68
C THR A 454 -35.31 17.54 2.09
N TYR A 455 -34.64 16.95 3.09
CA TYR A 455 -35.08 16.92 4.48
C TYR A 455 -34.51 18.05 5.35
N PHE A 456 -33.60 18.86 4.82
CA PHE A 456 -32.94 19.98 5.49
C PHE A 456 -33.26 21.30 4.78
#